data_AF-A0A4S4KRQ0-F1
#
_entry.id   AF-A0A4S4KRQ0-F1
#
_cell.length_a   1.000
_cell.length_b   1.000
_cell.length_c   1.000
_cell.angle_alpha   90.00
_cell.angle_beta   90.00
_cell.angle_gamma   90.00
#
_symmetry.space_group_name_H-M   'P 1'
#
loop_
_entity.id
_entity.type
_entity.pdbx_description
1 polymer ?
#
loop_
_entity_poly.entity_id
_entity_poly.type
_entity_poly.pdbx_seq_one_letter_code
_entity_poly.pdbx_strand_id
1 'polypeptide(L)'
;MAFIGSSTRVSALTLLYAIGSLFVGSSSALPNNTVTINPLSYNVYGSNAVFRNNTFANLFNPTNTTAPFFQVFDPSFLTVLGDSPSFRVIASNPGFAFAHEAPIWVPSTQELFFASAAGSPSGFSDINHNNQVAKISLNDVTTAIAQSSNATAPVNVTVTTLDLPDTVQMTNAGTGPYNGSLLLVNSGRGPLPPNLVLVDPANPQNATVILDNFFGRQFNSLHNAKIHPTSGNIFFTDVAYGWLNHFRPLPLLPNQLYRFDPNSGSVRAVADGFVLPNGLAFSQDGSTVFVSDSGMAGGFIGNNQTGPATIYAFDVDPQTESFGNKRVFSYIDGGVPHGLQLDTAGNLYAGTGDGVEVWNSQGTLIGKFFLGSSSSEMLFIGNGRLIILAETKIYMVSLAAEGLDVDYPQGSSSDSQDPSGC
;
A
#
# COMPACT_ATOMS: atom_id res chain seq x y z
N MET A 1 29.52 65.97 37.62
CA MET A 1 30.91 66.37 37.35
C MET A 1 31.54 65.26 36.50
N ALA A 2 31.95 65.63 35.29
CA ALA A 2 32.87 64.96 34.35
C ALA A 2 32.81 63.44 34.08
N PHE A 3 32.52 63.17 32.80
CA PHE A 3 32.97 62.07 31.95
C PHE A 3 34.42 61.61 32.16
N ILE A 4 34.68 60.32 31.87
CA ILE A 4 35.68 59.69 30.95
C ILE A 4 35.28 58.18 30.97
N GLY A 5 34.99 57.44 29.90
CA GLY A 5 35.47 57.50 28.52
C GLY A 5 36.58 56.47 28.31
N SER A 6 36.28 55.16 28.19
CA SER A 6 37.22 54.23 27.54
C SER A 6 36.47 53.19 26.71
N SER A 7 36.82 53.21 25.43
CA SER A 7 36.33 52.39 24.33
C SER A 7 37.32 51.24 24.15
N THR A 8 36.84 50.00 24.25
CA THR A 8 37.56 48.82 23.77
C THR A 8 36.72 48.15 22.71
N ARG A 9 37.18 48.30 21.47
CA ARG A 9 36.71 47.57 20.30
C ARG A 9 37.05 46.10 20.49
N VAL A 10 36.04 45.23 20.50
CA VAL A 10 36.24 43.79 20.28
C VAL A 10 35.94 43.53 18.81
N SER A 11 37.00 43.19 18.07
CA SER A 11 36.97 42.79 16.68
C SER A 11 36.12 41.54 16.50
N ALA A 12 35.13 41.60 15.60
CA ALA A 12 34.40 40.42 15.13
C ALA A 12 35.35 39.55 14.30
N LEU A 13 35.74 38.40 14.85
CA LEU A 13 36.46 37.36 14.12
C LEU A 13 35.42 36.50 13.40
N THR A 14 35.22 36.75 12.11
CA THR A 14 34.38 35.92 11.26
C THR A 14 35.12 34.60 11.01
N LEU A 15 34.76 33.55 11.76
CA LEU A 15 35.25 32.20 11.51
C LEU A 15 34.44 31.60 10.34
N LEU A 16 35.00 31.67 9.14
CA LEU A 16 34.51 30.90 7.99
C LEU A 16 34.81 29.41 8.26
N TYR A 17 33.82 28.64 8.68
CA TYR A 17 33.90 27.18 8.61
C TYR A 17 33.66 26.76 7.15
N ALA A 18 34.75 26.66 6.39
CA ALA A 18 34.75 25.89 5.15
C ALA A 18 34.89 24.41 5.53
N ILE A 19 33.76 23.73 5.78
CA ILE A 19 33.74 22.27 5.75
C ILE A 19 33.66 21.90 4.27
N GLY A 20 34.84 21.71 3.66
CA GLY A 20 34.94 21.05 2.38
C GLY A 20 34.55 19.59 2.56
N SER A 21 33.34 19.23 2.18
CA SER A 21 32.92 17.84 2.05
C SER A 21 33.70 17.20 0.91
N LEU A 22 34.80 16.52 1.23
CA LEU A 22 35.43 15.55 0.36
C LEU A 22 34.52 14.31 0.29
N PHE A 23 33.44 14.40 -0.50
CA PHE A 23 32.83 13.21 -1.07
C PHE A 23 33.68 12.80 -2.26
N VAL A 24 34.70 11.98 -2.02
CA VAL A 24 35.18 11.06 -3.06
C VAL A 24 34.21 9.88 -3.06
N GLY A 25 32.99 10.15 -3.53
CA GLY A 25 32.07 9.10 -3.93
C GLY A 25 32.36 8.81 -5.39
N SER A 26 32.79 7.61 -5.71
CA SER A 26 32.58 7.06 -7.05
C SER A 26 31.11 7.32 -7.39
N SER A 27 30.83 8.17 -8.37
CA SER A 27 29.48 8.37 -8.87
C SER A 27 29.10 7.08 -9.59
N SER A 28 28.64 6.07 -8.85
CA SER A 28 27.90 4.97 -9.45
C SER A 28 26.76 5.62 -10.22
N ALA A 29 26.69 5.37 -11.52
CA ALA A 29 25.56 5.83 -12.32
C ALA A 29 24.27 5.39 -11.63
N LEU A 30 23.27 6.27 -11.58
CA LEU A 30 21.95 5.88 -11.08
C LEU A 30 21.44 4.69 -11.89
N PRO A 31 20.69 3.76 -11.26
CA PRO A 31 20.09 2.68 -12.01
C PRO A 31 19.16 3.20 -13.11
N ASN A 32 18.87 2.37 -14.11
CA ASN A 32 18.02 2.76 -15.22
C ASN A 32 16.65 3.27 -14.73
N ASN A 33 16.09 4.25 -15.46
CA ASN A 33 14.82 4.90 -15.13
C ASN A 33 14.76 5.46 -13.70
N THR A 34 15.88 5.94 -13.17
CA THR A 34 15.95 6.52 -11.82
C THR A 34 16.38 7.99 -11.90
N VAL A 35 15.72 8.85 -11.13
CA VAL A 35 16.09 10.26 -10.99
C VAL A 35 16.18 10.64 -9.51
N THR A 36 17.16 11.48 -9.18
CA THR A 36 17.27 12.06 -7.84
C THR A 36 16.47 13.34 -7.74
N ILE A 37 15.70 13.46 -6.67
CA ILE A 37 14.90 14.62 -6.31
C ILE A 37 15.60 15.32 -5.17
N ASN A 38 16.15 16.51 -5.41
CA ASN A 38 16.85 17.29 -4.39
C ASN A 38 15.84 18.18 -3.63
N PRO A 39 15.60 17.98 -2.32
CA PRO A 39 14.70 18.83 -1.53
C PRO A 39 15.00 20.32 -1.65
N LEU A 40 16.28 20.70 -1.74
CA LEU A 40 16.68 22.10 -1.88
C LEU A 40 16.19 22.75 -3.18
N SER A 41 15.84 21.96 -4.21
CA SER A 41 15.32 22.51 -5.48
C SER A 41 13.85 22.90 -5.42
N TYR A 42 13.10 22.48 -4.38
CA TYR A 42 11.68 22.78 -4.24
C TYR A 42 11.27 23.25 -2.83
N ASN A 43 12.21 23.37 -1.88
CA ASN A 43 11.97 24.02 -0.59
C ASN A 43 11.50 25.49 -0.73
N VAL A 44 11.92 26.16 -1.80
CA VAL A 44 11.54 27.56 -2.10
C VAL A 44 11.10 27.67 -3.55
N TYR A 45 9.80 27.85 -3.77
CA TYR A 45 9.20 28.00 -5.09
C TYR A 45 9.26 29.45 -5.62
N GLY A 46 9.14 30.45 -4.73
CA GLY A 46 9.17 31.86 -5.10
C GLY A 46 7.82 32.41 -5.60
N SER A 47 7.74 33.73 -5.78
CA SER A 47 6.48 34.45 -6.06
C SER A 47 5.85 34.16 -7.42
N ASN A 48 6.62 33.61 -8.37
CA ASN A 48 6.19 33.35 -9.73
C ASN A 48 5.90 31.86 -9.98
N ALA A 49 5.99 31.02 -8.95
CA ALA A 49 5.73 29.60 -9.09
C ALA A 49 4.25 29.29 -9.25
N VAL A 50 3.98 28.17 -9.92
CA VAL A 50 2.65 27.57 -9.97
C VAL A 50 2.58 26.50 -8.89
N PHE A 51 1.83 26.77 -7.84
CA PHE A 51 1.57 25.80 -6.77
C PHE A 51 0.60 24.72 -7.26
N ARG A 52 0.79 23.48 -6.77
CA ARG A 52 -0.19 22.41 -6.96
C ARG A 52 -1.40 22.72 -6.08
N ASN A 53 -2.56 22.87 -6.70
CA ASN A 53 -3.81 23.19 -5.98
C ASN A 53 -4.68 21.95 -5.75
N ASN A 54 -4.33 20.82 -6.36
CA ASN A 54 -5.03 19.56 -6.21
C ASN A 54 -4.07 18.38 -6.33
N THR A 55 -3.80 17.70 -5.21
CA THR A 55 -2.92 16.53 -5.12
C THR A 55 -3.40 15.29 -5.89
N PHE A 56 -4.68 15.21 -6.26
CA PHE A 56 -5.21 14.13 -7.11
C PHE A 56 -5.01 14.40 -8.60
N ALA A 57 -4.95 15.67 -9.02
CA ALA A 57 -4.88 16.07 -10.42
C ALA A 57 -3.49 16.56 -10.84
N ASN A 58 -2.69 17.04 -9.89
CA ASN A 58 -1.37 17.59 -10.12
C ASN A 58 -0.35 16.74 -9.34
N LEU A 59 0.23 15.75 -10.00
CA LEU A 59 1.22 14.84 -9.42
C LEU A 59 2.58 15.53 -9.28
N PHE A 60 3.38 15.15 -8.28
CA PHE A 60 4.70 15.74 -8.05
C PHE A 60 5.78 15.07 -8.92
N ASN A 61 6.04 15.65 -10.09
CA ASN A 61 7.09 15.21 -11.01
C ASN A 61 7.97 16.39 -11.45
N PRO A 62 8.84 16.92 -10.57
CA PRO A 62 9.62 18.13 -10.85
C PRO A 62 10.68 17.94 -11.94
N THR A 63 11.02 16.70 -12.30
CA THR A 63 11.99 16.38 -13.36
C THR A 63 11.33 16.21 -14.74
N ASN A 64 9.99 16.25 -14.81
CA ASN A 64 9.21 15.96 -16.02
C ASN A 64 9.61 14.64 -16.68
N THR A 65 10.03 13.65 -15.88
CA THR A 65 10.44 12.34 -16.39
C THR A 65 9.21 11.54 -16.81
N THR A 66 9.29 10.86 -17.94
CA THR A 66 8.19 10.01 -18.45
C THR A 66 8.00 8.79 -17.55
N ALA A 67 6.77 8.56 -17.09
CA ALA A 67 6.40 7.39 -16.31
C ALA A 67 6.42 6.07 -17.13
N PRO A 68 6.73 4.92 -16.52
CA PRO A 68 7.10 4.73 -15.11
C PRO A 68 8.60 4.94 -14.83
N PHE A 69 8.94 5.46 -13.64
CA PHE A 69 10.32 5.67 -13.20
C PHE A 69 10.44 5.69 -11.66
N PHE A 70 11.67 5.58 -11.15
CA PHE A 70 11.98 5.66 -9.73
C PHE A 70 12.40 7.09 -9.36
N GLN A 71 11.75 7.67 -8.36
CA GLN A 71 12.13 8.95 -7.77
C GLN A 71 12.89 8.70 -6.46
N VAL A 72 14.14 9.15 -6.38
CA VAL A 72 15.01 9.01 -5.19
C VAL A 72 15.02 10.34 -4.43
N PHE A 73 14.41 10.38 -3.24
CA PHE A 73 14.45 11.53 -2.34
C PHE A 73 15.59 11.43 -1.33
N ASP A 74 15.92 10.21 -0.91
CA ASP A 74 17.04 9.89 -0.03
C ASP A 74 17.91 8.78 -0.67
N PRO A 75 19.25 8.87 -0.63
CA PRO A 75 20.13 7.83 -1.16
C PRO A 75 19.88 6.41 -0.61
N SER A 76 19.30 6.26 0.59
CA SER A 76 18.95 4.95 1.14
C SER A 76 17.95 4.18 0.29
N PHE A 77 17.15 4.87 -0.56
CA PHE A 77 16.26 4.21 -1.50
C PHE A 77 17.01 3.42 -2.57
N LEU A 78 18.27 3.77 -2.87
CA LEU A 78 19.09 2.98 -3.79
C LEU A 78 19.37 1.57 -3.25
N THR A 79 19.40 1.38 -1.92
CA THR A 79 19.50 0.05 -1.30
C THR A 79 18.21 -0.75 -1.48
N VAL A 80 17.05 -0.10 -1.46
CA VAL A 80 15.76 -0.74 -1.77
C VAL A 80 15.71 -1.20 -3.22
N LEU A 81 16.19 -0.36 -4.14
CA LEU A 81 16.19 -0.64 -5.58
C LEU A 81 17.20 -1.70 -6.00
N GLY A 82 18.41 -1.67 -5.43
CA GLY A 82 19.53 -2.47 -5.91
C GLY A 82 20.11 -1.98 -7.25
N ASP A 83 20.92 -2.83 -7.87
CA ASP A 83 21.75 -2.43 -9.03
C ASP A 83 20.98 -2.40 -10.36
N SER A 84 19.87 -3.12 -10.48
CA SER A 84 19.14 -3.29 -11.74
C SER A 84 17.62 -3.35 -11.54
N PRO A 85 17.02 -2.31 -10.91
CA PRO A 85 15.59 -2.25 -10.73
C PRO A 85 14.89 -2.07 -12.08
N SER A 86 13.68 -2.61 -12.21
CA SER A 86 12.92 -2.46 -13.45
C SER A 86 11.42 -2.54 -13.22
N PHE A 87 10.66 -1.85 -14.07
CA PHE A 87 9.21 -2.00 -14.17
C PHE A 87 8.87 -2.89 -15.38
N ARG A 88 7.91 -3.79 -15.21
CA ARG A 88 7.32 -4.52 -16.32
C ARG A 88 5.81 -4.65 -16.14
N VAL A 89 5.04 -4.33 -17.18
CA VAL A 89 3.60 -4.63 -17.20
C VAL A 89 3.41 -6.12 -17.47
N ILE A 90 2.81 -6.84 -16.52
CA ILE A 90 2.58 -8.28 -16.64
C ILE A 90 1.16 -8.62 -17.09
N ALA A 91 0.20 -7.73 -16.85
CA ALA A 91 -1.17 -7.82 -17.36
C ALA A 91 -1.73 -6.41 -17.55
N SER A 92 -2.60 -6.22 -18.56
CA SER A 92 -3.29 -4.94 -18.79
C SER A 92 -4.65 -5.11 -19.44
N ASN A 93 -5.58 -4.22 -19.07
CA ASN A 93 -6.89 -4.09 -19.69
C ASN A 93 -7.32 -2.62 -19.65
N PRO A 94 -7.12 -1.84 -20.74
CA PRO A 94 -7.38 -0.41 -20.74
C PRO A 94 -8.85 -0.02 -20.49
N GLY A 95 -9.80 -0.92 -20.70
CA GLY A 95 -11.24 -0.64 -20.57
C GLY A 95 -11.85 -1.04 -19.23
N PHE A 96 -11.09 -1.71 -18.35
CA PHE A 96 -11.60 -2.30 -17.13
C PHE A 96 -10.55 -2.19 -16.02
N ALA A 97 -10.91 -1.57 -14.90
CA ALA A 97 -10.10 -1.48 -13.69
C ALA A 97 -10.05 -2.84 -12.96
N PHE A 98 -9.46 -3.83 -13.64
CA PHE A 98 -9.44 -5.23 -13.23
C PHE A 98 -8.48 -5.53 -12.08
N ALA A 99 -7.51 -4.64 -11.84
CA ALA A 99 -6.45 -4.77 -10.86
C ALA A 99 -6.43 -3.55 -9.93
N HIS A 100 -7.37 -3.52 -8.99
CA HIS A 100 -7.53 -2.43 -8.04
C HIS A 100 -6.93 -2.80 -6.69
N GLU A 101 -7.33 -3.94 -6.12
CA GLU A 101 -7.20 -4.23 -4.69
C GLU A 101 -6.99 -5.73 -4.43
N ALA A 102 -6.89 -6.11 -3.15
CA ALA A 102 -6.86 -7.50 -2.69
C ALA A 102 -5.75 -8.42 -3.26
N PRO A 103 -4.50 -7.96 -3.43
CA PRO A 103 -3.44 -8.85 -3.90
C PRO A 103 -3.17 -9.95 -2.87
N ILE A 104 -3.24 -11.21 -3.29
CA ILE A 104 -2.80 -12.38 -2.50
C ILE A 104 -1.91 -13.24 -3.38
N TRP A 105 -0.74 -13.61 -2.90
CA TRP A 105 0.14 -14.56 -3.57
C TRP A 105 0.06 -15.91 -2.86
N VAL A 106 -0.11 -16.98 -3.63
CA VAL A 106 -0.08 -18.36 -3.13
C VAL A 106 1.22 -19.01 -3.62
N PRO A 107 2.29 -19.11 -2.80
CA PRO A 107 3.60 -19.57 -3.26
C PRO A 107 3.59 -21.00 -3.80
N SER A 108 2.78 -21.88 -3.19
CA SER A 108 2.72 -23.31 -3.56
C SER A 108 2.19 -23.55 -4.98
N THR A 109 1.34 -22.65 -5.50
CA THR A 109 0.80 -22.72 -6.87
C THR A 109 1.37 -21.65 -7.79
N GLN A 110 2.18 -20.72 -7.27
CA GLN A 110 2.68 -19.55 -7.99
C GLN A 110 1.55 -18.74 -8.63
N GLU A 111 0.45 -18.56 -7.90
CA GLU A 111 -0.70 -17.79 -8.37
C GLU A 111 -0.82 -16.48 -7.62
N LEU A 112 -1.10 -15.40 -8.36
CA LEU A 112 -1.44 -14.09 -7.81
C LEU A 112 -2.94 -13.86 -8.03
N PHE A 113 -3.66 -13.63 -6.93
CA PHE A 113 -5.07 -13.25 -6.89
C PHE A 113 -5.20 -11.75 -6.64
N PHE A 114 -6.26 -11.13 -7.13
CA PHE A 114 -6.57 -9.71 -6.96
C PHE A 114 -8.03 -9.44 -7.31
N ALA A 115 -8.52 -8.24 -6.98
CA ALA A 115 -9.88 -7.81 -7.25
C ALA A 115 -9.94 -6.54 -8.12
N SER A 116 -10.98 -6.44 -8.94
CA SER A 116 -11.32 -5.24 -9.70
C SER A 116 -11.93 -4.17 -8.81
N ALA A 117 -11.94 -2.91 -9.27
CA ALA A 117 -12.49 -1.79 -8.50
C ALA A 117 -13.94 -2.04 -8.07
N ALA A 118 -14.24 -1.84 -6.79
CA ALA A 118 -15.56 -2.04 -6.19
C ALA A 118 -16.37 -0.73 -6.19
N GLY A 119 -17.60 -0.77 -6.71
CA GLY A 119 -18.51 0.38 -6.72
C GLY A 119 -18.11 1.50 -7.68
N SER A 120 -17.37 1.18 -8.74
CA SER A 120 -16.87 2.15 -9.71
C SER A 120 -17.32 1.78 -11.13
N PRO A 121 -17.73 2.76 -11.96
CA PRO A 121 -18.02 2.51 -13.37
C PRO A 121 -16.85 1.84 -14.11
N SER A 122 -15.60 2.19 -13.76
CA SER A 122 -14.41 1.59 -14.36
C SER A 122 -14.19 0.13 -13.97
N GLY A 123 -14.71 -0.29 -12.81
CA GLY A 123 -14.69 -1.66 -12.32
C GLY A 123 -15.95 -2.47 -12.69
N PHE A 124 -16.84 -1.90 -13.52
CA PHE A 124 -18.11 -2.51 -13.94
C PHE A 124 -18.93 -3.09 -12.79
N SER A 125 -18.88 -2.43 -11.63
CA SER A 125 -19.55 -2.85 -10.42
C SER A 125 -20.32 -1.70 -9.79
N ASP A 126 -21.50 -2.00 -9.24
CA ASP A 126 -22.41 -1.05 -8.62
C ASP A 126 -23.31 -1.79 -7.61
N ILE A 127 -24.39 -1.18 -7.15
CA ILE A 127 -25.31 -1.85 -6.22
C ILE A 127 -25.95 -3.13 -6.78
N ASN A 128 -26.08 -3.26 -8.11
CA ASN A 128 -26.71 -4.38 -8.80
C ASN A 128 -25.69 -5.37 -9.40
N HIS A 129 -24.43 -4.97 -9.58
CA HIS A 129 -23.38 -5.78 -10.19
C HIS A 129 -22.18 -5.93 -9.24
N ASN A 130 -21.78 -7.17 -8.98
CA ASN A 130 -20.61 -7.46 -8.15
C ASN A 130 -19.30 -7.10 -8.87
N ASN A 131 -18.23 -6.81 -8.13
CA ASN A 131 -16.89 -6.72 -8.71
C ASN A 131 -16.31 -8.13 -8.99
N GLN A 132 -15.18 -8.19 -9.69
CA GLN A 132 -14.56 -9.45 -10.10
C GLN A 132 -13.31 -9.72 -9.28
N VAL A 133 -13.19 -10.94 -8.76
CA VAL A 133 -11.91 -11.47 -8.27
C VAL A 133 -11.30 -12.30 -9.38
N ALA A 134 -10.00 -12.13 -9.64
CA ALA A 134 -9.30 -12.81 -10.70
C ALA A 134 -7.91 -13.26 -10.24
N LYS A 135 -7.27 -14.09 -11.06
CA LYS A 135 -5.90 -14.55 -10.86
C LYS A 135 -5.07 -14.56 -12.13
N ILE A 136 -3.76 -14.54 -11.95
CA ILE A 136 -2.74 -14.83 -12.98
C ILE A 136 -1.75 -15.89 -12.48
N SER A 137 -1.18 -16.65 -13.42
CA SER A 137 -0.08 -17.59 -13.17
C SER A 137 1.26 -16.85 -13.25
N LEU A 138 2.05 -16.86 -12.16
CA LEU A 138 3.40 -16.30 -12.16
C LEU A 138 4.41 -17.18 -12.91
N ASN A 139 4.10 -18.46 -13.09
CA ASN A 139 4.85 -19.34 -13.99
C ASN A 139 4.70 -18.89 -15.45
N ASP A 140 3.50 -18.47 -15.85
CA ASP A 140 3.24 -17.94 -17.19
C ASP A 140 3.95 -16.60 -17.38
N VAL A 141 3.95 -15.75 -16.35
CA VAL A 141 4.71 -14.48 -16.35
C VAL A 141 6.19 -14.76 -16.55
N THR A 142 6.76 -15.70 -15.80
CA THR A 142 8.17 -16.08 -15.90
C THR A 142 8.51 -16.61 -17.30
N THR A 143 7.66 -17.48 -17.85
CA THR A 143 7.81 -18.02 -19.21
C THR A 143 7.76 -16.92 -20.26
N ALA A 144 6.79 -16.01 -20.18
CA ALA A 144 6.64 -14.92 -21.13
C ALA A 144 7.79 -13.90 -21.05
N ILE A 145 8.33 -13.67 -19.84
CA ILE A 145 9.54 -12.84 -19.64
C ILE A 145 10.75 -13.47 -20.32
N ALA A 146 10.97 -14.77 -20.13
CA ALA A 146 12.09 -15.50 -20.74
C ALA A 146 12.03 -15.51 -22.28
N GLN A 147 10.82 -15.45 -22.86
CA GLN A 147 10.61 -15.36 -24.29
C GLN A 147 10.69 -13.92 -24.84
N SER A 148 10.72 -12.92 -23.95
CA SER A 148 10.76 -11.51 -24.33
C SER A 148 12.18 -11.10 -24.74
N SER A 149 12.30 -10.47 -25.91
CA SER A 149 13.59 -9.94 -26.40
C SER A 149 13.98 -8.61 -25.77
N ASN A 150 13.12 -8.03 -24.92
CA ASN A 150 13.36 -6.75 -24.26
C ASN A 150 13.12 -6.90 -22.74
N ALA A 151 14.10 -6.46 -21.95
CA ALA A 151 14.12 -6.59 -20.50
C ALA A 151 12.98 -5.84 -19.77
N THR A 152 12.27 -4.93 -20.42
CA THR A 152 11.17 -4.15 -19.82
C THR A 152 9.88 -4.16 -20.64
N ALA A 153 9.84 -4.88 -21.76
CA ALA A 153 8.63 -4.94 -22.59
C ALA A 153 7.47 -5.62 -21.83
N PRO A 154 6.23 -5.09 -21.97
CA PRO A 154 5.04 -5.75 -21.45
C PRO A 154 4.90 -7.18 -21.96
N VAL A 155 4.44 -8.09 -21.09
CA VAL A 155 4.23 -9.51 -21.45
C VAL A 155 2.74 -9.91 -21.54
N ASN A 156 1.86 -9.24 -20.79
CA ASN A 156 0.40 -9.42 -20.83
C ASN A 156 -0.07 -10.89 -20.78
N VAL A 157 0.06 -11.54 -19.61
CA VAL A 157 -0.45 -12.89 -19.38
C VAL A 157 -1.98 -12.91 -19.24
N THR A 158 -2.55 -14.10 -19.40
CA THR A 158 -4.00 -14.33 -19.25
C THR A 158 -4.46 -14.10 -17.82
N VAL A 159 -5.50 -13.28 -17.68
CA VAL A 159 -6.23 -13.07 -16.43
C VAL A 159 -7.43 -14.01 -16.41
N THR A 160 -7.59 -14.78 -15.33
CA THR A 160 -8.69 -15.72 -15.15
C THR A 160 -9.59 -15.25 -14.00
N THR A 161 -10.83 -14.90 -14.30
CA THR A 161 -11.84 -14.55 -13.29
C THR A 161 -12.24 -15.78 -12.48
N LEU A 162 -12.40 -15.62 -11.17
CA LEU A 162 -12.86 -16.66 -10.26
C LEU A 162 -14.39 -16.72 -10.25
N ASP A 163 -14.93 -17.93 -10.23
CA ASP A 163 -16.34 -18.19 -9.96
C ASP A 163 -16.52 -18.37 -8.44
N LEU A 164 -17.06 -17.33 -7.80
CA LEU A 164 -17.23 -17.23 -6.34
C LEU A 164 -18.72 -17.29 -5.98
N PRO A 165 -19.07 -17.79 -4.78
CA PRO A 165 -20.46 -17.87 -4.37
C PRO A 165 -21.03 -16.49 -4.05
N ASP A 166 -22.37 -16.37 -4.09
CA ASP A 166 -23.10 -15.11 -3.85
C ASP A 166 -22.87 -14.50 -2.45
N THR A 167 -22.25 -15.21 -1.53
CA THR A 167 -21.83 -14.66 -0.22
C THR A 167 -20.65 -13.69 -0.33
N VAL A 168 -19.85 -13.78 -1.39
CA VAL A 168 -18.66 -12.94 -1.63
C VAL A 168 -19.06 -11.71 -2.46
N GLN A 169 -19.20 -10.56 -1.81
CA GLN A 169 -19.74 -9.35 -2.43
C GLN A 169 -18.84 -8.14 -2.23
N MET A 170 -18.42 -7.52 -3.33
CA MET A 170 -17.54 -6.36 -3.37
C MET A 170 -16.23 -6.63 -2.63
N THR A 171 -15.46 -7.62 -3.10
CA THR A 171 -14.15 -7.95 -2.53
C THR A 171 -13.23 -6.75 -2.71
N ASN A 172 -12.82 -6.14 -1.60
CA ASN A 172 -12.03 -4.92 -1.60
C ASN A 172 -10.66 -5.12 -0.97
N ALA A 173 -10.42 -6.20 -0.23
CA ALA A 173 -9.07 -6.54 0.19
C ALA A 173 -8.89 -8.05 0.33
N GLY A 174 -7.63 -8.43 0.52
CA GLY A 174 -7.18 -9.80 0.60
C GLY A 174 -5.88 -9.85 1.40
N THR A 175 -5.70 -10.91 2.20
CA THR A 175 -4.44 -11.17 2.89
C THR A 175 -4.26 -12.68 3.08
N GLY A 176 -3.05 -13.08 3.44
CA GLY A 176 -2.70 -14.47 3.66
C GLY A 176 -1.85 -15.05 2.53
N PRO A 177 -1.82 -16.39 2.37
CA PRO A 177 -2.87 -17.31 2.84
C PRO A 177 -2.98 -17.47 4.37
N TYR A 178 -4.22 -17.59 4.85
CA TYR A 178 -4.54 -17.91 6.25
C TYR A 178 -4.90 -19.39 6.35
N ASN A 179 -4.01 -20.20 6.94
CA ASN A 179 -4.09 -21.66 6.98
C ASN A 179 -4.33 -22.26 5.58
N GLY A 180 -3.67 -21.72 4.57
CA GLY A 180 -3.76 -22.16 3.17
C GLY A 180 -4.97 -21.63 2.39
N SER A 181 -5.90 -20.93 3.03
CA SER A 181 -7.03 -20.27 2.35
C SER A 181 -6.70 -18.81 2.02
N LEU A 182 -7.30 -18.29 0.95
CA LEU A 182 -7.37 -16.86 0.72
C LEU A 182 -8.29 -16.26 1.79
N LEU A 183 -7.84 -15.23 2.51
CA LEU A 183 -8.72 -14.44 3.37
C LEU A 183 -9.17 -13.21 2.61
N LEU A 184 -10.39 -13.26 2.07
CA LEU A 184 -11.01 -12.15 1.35
C LEU A 184 -11.82 -11.27 2.29
N VAL A 185 -11.74 -9.96 2.05
CA VAL A 185 -12.43 -8.91 2.78
C VAL A 185 -13.45 -8.25 1.85
N ASN A 186 -14.72 -8.36 2.23
CA ASN A 186 -15.84 -7.99 1.38
C ASN A 186 -16.59 -6.80 1.96
N SER A 187 -16.74 -5.76 1.15
CA SER A 187 -17.47 -4.54 1.53
C SER A 187 -18.99 -4.73 1.60
N GLY A 188 -19.51 -5.85 1.09
CA GLY A 188 -20.95 -6.11 0.97
C GLY A 188 -21.58 -5.33 -0.19
N ARG A 189 -22.85 -5.59 -0.48
CA ARG A 189 -23.56 -4.93 -1.60
C ARG A 189 -25.07 -4.88 -1.37
N GLY A 190 -25.64 -3.67 -1.38
CA GLY A 190 -27.04 -3.45 -1.07
C GLY A 190 -27.41 -4.08 0.28
N PRO A 191 -28.38 -5.01 0.35
CA PRO A 191 -28.74 -5.70 1.60
C PRO A 191 -27.73 -6.78 2.02
N LEU A 192 -26.87 -7.25 1.11
CA LEU A 192 -25.91 -8.32 1.38
C LEU A 192 -24.79 -7.80 2.29
N PRO A 193 -24.47 -8.51 3.40
CA PRO A 193 -23.58 -8.00 4.43
C PRO A 193 -22.11 -7.96 4.00
N PRO A 194 -21.34 -6.98 4.51
CA PRO A 194 -19.89 -7.06 4.50
C PRO A 194 -19.43 -8.27 5.31
N ASN A 195 -18.34 -8.92 4.91
CA ASN A 195 -17.86 -10.10 5.60
C ASN A 195 -16.36 -10.39 5.39
N LEU A 196 -15.81 -11.22 6.27
CA LEU A 196 -14.54 -11.92 6.08
C LEU A 196 -14.84 -13.36 5.64
N VAL A 197 -14.18 -13.81 4.57
CA VAL A 197 -14.40 -15.13 3.98
C VAL A 197 -13.08 -15.83 3.74
N LEU A 198 -13.02 -17.11 4.12
CA LEU A 198 -11.96 -18.03 3.69
C LEU A 198 -12.37 -18.69 2.39
N VAL A 199 -11.53 -18.59 1.37
CA VAL A 199 -11.74 -19.22 0.05
C VAL A 199 -10.61 -20.20 -0.22
N ASP A 200 -10.96 -21.41 -0.65
CA ASP A 200 -9.99 -22.38 -1.16
C ASP A 200 -9.43 -21.88 -2.52
N PRO A 201 -8.12 -21.60 -2.63
CA PRO A 201 -7.55 -21.10 -3.89
C PRO A 201 -7.67 -22.10 -5.05
N ALA A 202 -7.75 -23.41 -4.77
CA ALA A 202 -7.89 -24.46 -5.77
C ALA A 202 -9.36 -24.69 -6.17
N ASN A 203 -10.31 -24.38 -5.29
CA ASN A 203 -11.73 -24.49 -5.54
C ASN A 203 -12.48 -23.25 -5.00
N PRO A 204 -12.50 -22.13 -5.75
CA PRO A 204 -13.06 -20.86 -5.27
C PRO A 204 -14.54 -20.90 -4.83
N GLN A 205 -15.31 -21.89 -5.29
CA GLN A 205 -16.69 -22.10 -4.84
C GLN A 205 -16.77 -22.63 -3.40
N ASN A 206 -15.69 -23.21 -2.87
CA ASN A 206 -15.57 -23.57 -1.47
C ASN A 206 -15.16 -22.34 -0.66
N ALA A 207 -16.16 -21.59 -0.21
CA ALA A 207 -15.99 -20.38 0.57
C ALA A 207 -16.74 -20.47 1.91
N THR A 208 -16.09 -20.07 3.00
CA THR A 208 -16.66 -20.05 4.35
C THR A 208 -16.64 -18.63 4.91
N VAL A 209 -17.82 -18.08 5.19
CA VAL A 209 -17.96 -16.82 5.93
C VAL A 209 -17.55 -17.06 7.39
N ILE A 210 -16.57 -16.30 7.88
CA ILE A 210 -16.07 -16.41 9.25
C ILE A 210 -16.49 -15.23 10.14
N LEU A 211 -16.91 -14.11 9.55
CA LEU A 211 -17.43 -12.94 10.27
C LEU A 211 -18.25 -12.04 9.32
N ASP A 212 -19.43 -11.57 9.76
CA ASP A 212 -20.27 -10.67 8.95
C ASP A 212 -21.02 -9.57 9.75
N ASN A 213 -20.87 -9.54 11.08
CA ASN A 213 -21.57 -8.61 11.95
C ASN A 213 -20.80 -8.30 13.25
N PHE A 214 -21.19 -7.22 13.93
CA PHE A 214 -20.75 -6.86 15.26
C PHE A 214 -21.94 -6.84 16.23
N PHE A 215 -22.09 -7.90 17.04
CA PHE A 215 -23.23 -8.09 17.95
C PHE A 215 -24.60 -7.96 17.25
N GLY A 216 -24.73 -8.52 16.05
CA GLY A 216 -25.94 -8.44 15.21
C GLY A 216 -26.10 -7.13 14.45
N ARG A 217 -25.20 -6.15 14.64
CA ARG A 217 -25.15 -4.92 13.83
C ARG A 217 -24.31 -5.17 12.59
N GLN A 218 -24.81 -4.78 11.44
CA GLN A 218 -24.07 -4.89 10.20
C GLN A 218 -22.89 -3.91 10.22
N PHE A 219 -21.72 -4.37 9.77
CA PHE A 219 -20.60 -3.49 9.46
C PHE A 219 -20.98 -2.48 8.35
N ASN A 220 -20.23 -1.39 8.24
CA ASN A 220 -20.44 -0.41 7.18
C ASN A 220 -20.05 -1.02 5.82
N SER A 221 -18.74 -1.22 5.65
CA SER A 221 -18.08 -1.81 4.48
C SER A 221 -16.66 -2.18 4.91
N LEU A 222 -16.40 -3.48 5.08
CA LEU A 222 -15.03 -3.92 5.38
C LEU A 222 -14.14 -3.60 4.18
N HIS A 223 -13.01 -2.95 4.43
CA HIS A 223 -12.19 -2.41 3.36
C HIS A 223 -10.82 -3.08 3.28
N ASN A 224 -10.16 -3.29 4.42
CA ASN A 224 -8.81 -3.84 4.46
C ASN A 224 -8.62 -4.74 5.68
N ALA A 225 -7.71 -5.72 5.58
CA ALA A 225 -7.37 -6.60 6.70
C ALA A 225 -5.91 -7.10 6.66
N LYS A 226 -5.34 -7.36 7.84
CA LYS A 226 -4.06 -8.07 8.01
C LYS A 226 -4.16 -9.07 9.15
N ILE A 227 -3.40 -10.16 9.01
CA ILE A 227 -3.24 -11.16 10.05
C ILE A 227 -2.09 -10.71 10.96
N HIS A 228 -2.30 -10.74 12.28
CA HIS A 228 -1.24 -10.43 13.21
C HIS A 228 -0.19 -11.56 13.21
N PRO A 229 1.10 -11.25 13.01
CA PRO A 229 2.11 -12.24 12.62
C PRO A 229 2.34 -13.32 13.69
N THR A 230 2.13 -12.99 14.97
CA THR A 230 2.41 -13.91 16.09
C THR A 230 1.18 -14.58 16.68
N SER A 231 0.01 -13.95 16.58
CA SER A 231 -1.22 -14.46 17.23
C SER A 231 -2.24 -15.05 16.25
N GLY A 232 -2.14 -14.71 14.96
CA GLY A 232 -3.09 -15.15 13.94
C GLY A 232 -4.43 -14.43 13.98
N ASN A 233 -4.63 -13.48 14.88
CA ASN A 233 -5.85 -12.69 14.94
C ASN A 233 -5.93 -11.78 13.70
N ILE A 234 -7.14 -11.56 13.20
CA ILE A 234 -7.38 -10.78 11.99
C ILE A 234 -7.78 -9.37 12.41
N PHE A 235 -7.03 -8.38 11.93
CA PHE A 235 -7.31 -6.96 12.14
C PHE A 235 -7.85 -6.37 10.86
N PHE A 236 -8.90 -5.57 10.95
CA PHE A 236 -9.57 -5.04 9.76
C PHE A 236 -10.15 -3.64 9.98
N THR A 237 -10.28 -2.91 8.89
CA THR A 237 -10.94 -1.60 8.84
C THR A 237 -12.40 -1.75 8.44
N ASP A 238 -13.29 -1.09 9.18
CA ASP A 238 -14.67 -0.87 8.78
C ASP A 238 -14.89 0.61 8.51
N VAL A 239 -15.34 0.93 7.30
CA VAL A 239 -15.34 2.30 6.78
C VAL A 239 -16.53 2.52 5.85
N ALA A 240 -16.94 3.78 5.68
CA ALA A 240 -18.13 4.16 4.94
C ALA A 240 -18.03 4.08 3.40
N TYR A 241 -16.98 3.48 2.82
CA TYR A 241 -16.75 3.54 1.36
C TYR A 241 -17.89 2.98 0.52
N GLY A 242 -18.54 1.89 0.93
CA GLY A 242 -19.67 1.37 0.18
C GLY A 242 -20.83 2.35 0.07
N TRP A 243 -21.06 3.17 1.10
CA TRP A 243 -22.05 4.23 1.05
C TRP A 243 -21.57 5.41 0.20
N LEU A 244 -20.32 5.83 0.39
CA LEU A 244 -19.69 6.92 -0.38
C LEU A 244 -19.58 6.61 -1.89
N ASN A 245 -19.60 5.33 -2.26
CA ASN A 245 -19.57 4.83 -3.64
C ASN A 245 -20.92 4.22 -4.07
N HIS A 246 -22.01 4.51 -3.35
CA HIS A 246 -23.39 4.17 -3.74
C HIS A 246 -23.78 2.68 -3.84
N PHE A 247 -23.00 1.76 -3.26
CA PHE A 247 -23.30 0.32 -3.29
C PHE A 247 -23.68 -0.27 -1.92
N ARG A 248 -23.68 0.52 -0.84
CA ARG A 248 -24.15 0.15 0.51
C ARG A 248 -25.09 1.21 1.11
N PRO A 249 -25.96 0.83 2.05
CA PRO A 249 -26.81 1.77 2.78
C PRO A 249 -25.98 2.70 3.68
N LEU A 250 -26.65 3.68 4.27
CA LEU A 250 -26.05 4.60 5.24
C LEU A 250 -25.32 3.81 6.37
N PRO A 251 -24.07 4.19 6.73
CA PRO A 251 -23.31 3.57 7.80
C PRO A 251 -24.07 3.52 9.14
N LEU A 252 -23.91 2.43 9.88
CA LEU A 252 -24.53 2.22 11.19
C LEU A 252 -23.50 2.12 12.33
N LEU A 253 -22.21 2.02 11.99
CA LEU A 253 -21.07 2.00 12.91
C LEU A 253 -20.14 3.19 12.65
N PRO A 254 -19.32 3.62 13.63
CA PRO A 254 -18.22 4.54 13.37
C PRO A 254 -17.18 3.93 12.43
N ASN A 255 -16.42 4.77 11.74
CA ASN A 255 -15.25 4.35 10.98
C ASN A 255 -14.11 4.04 11.95
N GLN A 256 -13.73 2.76 12.07
CA GLN A 256 -12.78 2.32 13.09
C GLN A 256 -12.16 0.94 12.77
N LEU A 257 -11.18 0.54 13.59
CA LEU A 257 -10.49 -0.73 13.44
C LEU A 257 -11.00 -1.75 14.43
N TYR A 258 -11.07 -2.99 13.98
CA TYR A 258 -11.50 -4.13 14.77
C TYR A 258 -10.45 -5.24 14.71
N ARG A 259 -10.50 -6.08 15.74
CA ARG A 259 -9.80 -7.36 15.82
C ARG A 259 -10.82 -8.47 15.91
N PHE A 260 -10.61 -9.54 15.14
CA PHE A 260 -11.33 -10.79 15.20
C PHE A 260 -10.39 -11.94 15.54
N ASP A 261 -10.77 -12.75 16.52
CA ASP A 261 -10.12 -14.02 16.83
C ASP A 261 -10.97 -15.18 16.28
N PRO A 262 -10.50 -15.87 15.23
CA PRO A 262 -11.24 -16.97 14.62
C PRO A 262 -11.44 -18.18 15.54
N ASN A 263 -10.62 -18.35 16.58
CA ASN A 263 -10.71 -19.51 17.48
C ASN A 263 -11.79 -19.31 18.55
N SER A 264 -11.90 -18.10 19.10
CA SER A 264 -12.89 -17.78 20.14
C SER A 264 -14.17 -17.13 19.59
N GLY A 265 -14.14 -16.63 18.36
CA GLY A 265 -15.21 -15.82 17.78
C GLY A 265 -15.24 -14.38 18.30
N SER A 266 -14.29 -13.97 19.15
CA SER A 266 -14.30 -12.66 19.78
C SER A 266 -13.96 -11.55 18.79
N VAL A 267 -14.86 -10.56 18.69
CA VAL A 267 -14.66 -9.33 17.92
C VAL A 267 -14.67 -8.13 18.85
N ARG A 268 -13.69 -7.22 18.71
CA ARG A 268 -13.65 -5.97 19.47
C ARG A 268 -13.06 -4.83 18.64
N ALA A 269 -13.54 -3.61 18.90
CA ALA A 269 -12.87 -2.41 18.38
C ALA A 269 -11.50 -2.26 19.07
N VAL A 270 -10.48 -1.85 18.31
CA VAL A 270 -9.10 -1.73 18.81
C VAL A 270 -8.49 -0.34 18.63
N ALA A 271 -9.05 0.48 17.74
CA ALA A 271 -8.67 1.87 17.52
C ALA A 271 -9.82 2.64 16.86
N ASP A 272 -9.99 3.91 17.22
CA ASP A 272 -10.96 4.84 16.65
C ASP A 272 -10.31 6.20 16.31
N GLY A 273 -11.13 7.22 16.02
CA GLY A 273 -10.65 8.58 15.75
C GLY A 273 -10.00 8.76 14.37
N PHE A 274 -10.48 8.01 13.39
CA PHE A 274 -10.14 8.14 11.97
C PHE A 274 -11.28 8.80 11.20
N VAL A 275 -10.96 9.46 10.08
CA VAL A 275 -11.99 9.96 9.17
C VAL A 275 -12.43 8.84 8.23
N LEU A 276 -11.51 8.28 7.45
CA LEU A 276 -11.73 7.10 6.60
C LEU A 276 -10.50 6.17 6.71
N PRO A 277 -10.45 5.26 7.71
CA PRO A 277 -9.35 4.30 7.83
C PRO A 277 -9.37 3.36 6.62
N ASN A 278 -8.18 3.04 6.10
CA ASN A 278 -8.04 2.32 4.86
C ASN A 278 -7.12 1.10 5.02
N GLY A 279 -5.88 1.16 4.54
CA GLY A 279 -4.87 0.11 4.69
C GLY A 279 -4.27 0.04 6.09
N LEU A 280 -3.74 -1.14 6.43
CA LEU A 280 -2.98 -1.38 7.64
C LEU A 280 -1.84 -2.36 7.37
N ALA A 281 -0.76 -2.28 8.15
CA ALA A 281 0.36 -3.21 8.11
C ALA A 281 1.02 -3.31 9.49
N PHE A 282 1.49 -4.51 9.85
CA PHE A 282 2.22 -4.74 11.10
C PHE A 282 3.73 -4.72 10.87
N SER A 283 4.49 -4.34 11.89
CA SER A 283 5.90 -4.72 11.99
C SER A 283 6.05 -6.24 12.05
N GLN A 284 7.24 -6.75 11.71
CA GLN A 284 7.52 -8.19 11.69
C GLN A 284 7.20 -8.90 13.01
N ASP A 285 7.41 -8.22 14.14
CA ASP A 285 7.14 -8.74 15.48
C ASP A 285 5.69 -8.49 15.96
N GLY A 286 4.88 -7.78 15.17
CA GLY A 286 3.51 -7.38 15.49
C GLY A 286 3.38 -6.27 16.53
N SER A 287 4.48 -5.71 17.04
CA SER A 287 4.46 -4.73 18.13
C SER A 287 4.03 -3.32 17.71
N THR A 288 4.14 -3.02 16.42
CA THR A 288 3.71 -1.76 15.82
C THR A 288 2.74 -2.03 14.67
N VAL A 289 1.70 -1.22 14.58
CA VAL A 289 0.78 -1.22 13.44
C VAL A 289 0.73 0.16 12.82
N PHE A 290 0.75 0.18 11.50
CA PHE A 290 0.56 1.36 10.68
C PHE A 290 -0.84 1.33 10.08
N VAL A 291 -1.51 2.48 10.03
CA VAL A 291 -2.87 2.61 9.51
C VAL A 291 -2.97 3.88 8.67
N SER A 292 -3.43 3.75 7.44
CA SER A 292 -3.70 4.89 6.56
C SER A 292 -5.09 5.47 6.84
N ASP A 293 -5.17 6.80 6.84
CA ASP A 293 -6.43 7.56 6.87
C ASP A 293 -6.53 8.38 5.58
N SER A 294 -7.50 8.01 4.76
CA SER A 294 -7.76 8.57 3.43
C SER A 294 -8.97 9.50 3.42
N GLY A 295 -9.28 10.13 4.56
CA GLY A 295 -10.41 11.06 4.72
C GLY A 295 -10.42 12.29 3.80
N MET A 296 -9.34 12.57 3.08
CA MET A 296 -9.32 13.53 1.97
C MET A 296 -10.18 13.07 0.77
N ALA A 297 -10.41 11.76 0.58
CA ALA A 297 -11.20 11.18 -0.52
C ALA A 297 -12.64 10.86 -0.09
N GLY A 298 -13.56 11.82 -0.25
CA GLY A 298 -14.92 11.77 0.27
C GLY A 298 -16.00 11.12 -0.62
N GLY A 299 -15.62 10.44 -1.70
CA GLY A 299 -16.59 9.85 -2.65
C GLY A 299 -17.57 10.90 -3.21
N PHE A 300 -18.88 10.61 -3.19
CA PHE A 300 -19.90 11.55 -3.69
C PHE A 300 -19.96 12.90 -2.93
N ILE A 301 -19.42 12.95 -1.70
CA ILE A 301 -19.33 14.20 -0.91
C ILE A 301 -18.26 15.14 -1.51
N GLY A 302 -17.31 14.58 -2.28
CA GLY A 302 -16.21 15.30 -2.89
C GLY A 302 -14.93 15.22 -2.07
N ASN A 303 -13.80 15.50 -2.73
CA ASN A 303 -12.50 15.48 -2.07
C ASN A 303 -12.28 16.76 -1.26
N ASN A 304 -11.74 16.61 -0.06
CA ASN A 304 -11.36 17.72 0.81
C ASN A 304 -9.85 17.70 1.06
N GLN A 305 -9.10 18.55 0.35
CA GLN A 305 -7.64 18.71 0.45
C GLN A 305 -7.13 19.03 1.87
N THR A 306 -8.00 19.46 2.79
CA THR A 306 -7.65 19.69 4.21
C THR A 306 -7.88 18.48 5.11
N GLY A 307 -8.49 17.42 4.57
CA GLY A 307 -8.70 16.15 5.25
C GLY A 307 -7.43 15.30 5.34
N PRO A 308 -7.46 14.20 6.10
CA PRO A 308 -6.30 13.34 6.26
C PRO A 308 -5.94 12.63 4.96
N ALA A 309 -4.65 12.65 4.65
CA ALA A 309 -3.96 11.79 3.70
C ALA A 309 -2.70 11.27 4.42
N THR A 310 -2.95 10.71 5.61
CA THR A 310 -1.95 10.53 6.66
C THR A 310 -1.83 9.06 7.01
N ILE A 311 -0.61 8.59 7.23
CA ILE A 311 -0.35 7.28 7.83
C ILE A 311 0.00 7.50 9.29
N TYR A 312 -0.68 6.78 10.18
CA TYR A 312 -0.45 6.82 11.61
C TYR A 312 0.21 5.50 12.05
N ALA A 313 1.11 5.59 13.03
CA ALA A 313 1.63 4.43 13.74
C ALA A 313 1.00 4.32 15.13
N PHE A 314 0.86 3.09 15.61
CA PHE A 314 0.37 2.76 16.94
C PHE A 314 1.22 1.64 17.54
N ASP A 315 1.32 1.65 18.85
CA ASP A 315 1.86 0.50 19.58
C ASP A 315 0.73 -0.52 19.76
N VAL A 316 1.04 -1.80 19.59
CA VAL A 316 0.11 -2.91 19.82
C VAL A 316 0.33 -3.44 21.22
N ASP A 317 -0.68 -3.30 22.09
CA ASP A 317 -0.58 -3.79 23.46
C ASP A 317 -0.39 -5.32 23.46
N PRO A 318 0.64 -5.87 24.12
CA PRO A 318 0.98 -7.30 23.97
C PRO A 318 0.00 -8.25 24.67
N GLN A 319 -0.88 -7.75 25.54
CA GLN A 319 -1.86 -8.58 26.26
C GLN A 319 -3.21 -8.56 25.59
N THR A 320 -3.67 -7.37 25.23
CA THR A 320 -5.00 -7.15 24.70
C THR A 320 -5.00 -7.10 23.19
N GLU A 321 -3.89 -6.65 22.56
CA GLU A 321 -3.76 -6.20 21.18
C GLU A 321 -4.62 -4.96 20.85
N SER A 322 -4.88 -4.09 21.83
CA SER A 322 -5.43 -2.75 21.55
C SER A 322 -4.35 -1.83 20.99
N PHE A 323 -4.74 -0.85 20.17
CA PHE A 323 -3.79 0.10 19.59
C PHE A 323 -3.67 1.34 20.47
N GLY A 324 -2.46 1.65 20.92
CA GLY A 324 -2.14 2.79 21.76
C GLY A 324 -1.13 3.73 21.11
N ASN A 325 -0.84 4.86 21.78
CA ASN A 325 0.23 5.79 21.39
C ASN A 325 0.18 6.24 19.92
N LYS A 326 -1.02 6.61 19.44
CA LYS A 326 -1.25 7.15 18.10
C LYS A 326 -0.28 8.29 17.80
N ARG A 327 0.48 8.15 16.72
CA ARG A 327 1.44 9.16 16.25
C ARG A 327 1.39 9.26 14.73
N VAL A 328 1.61 10.46 14.20
CA VAL A 328 1.80 10.64 12.75
C VAL A 328 3.09 9.93 12.37
N PHE A 329 3.01 9.08 11.36
CA PHE A 329 4.18 8.47 10.72
C PHE A 329 4.55 9.25 9.46
N SER A 330 3.59 9.47 8.57
CA SER A 330 3.81 10.28 7.37
C SER A 330 2.53 10.98 6.89
N TYR A 331 2.70 12.03 6.09
CA TYR A 331 1.64 12.67 5.29
C TYR A 331 2.06 12.57 3.84
N ILE A 332 1.22 11.97 3.00
CA ILE A 332 1.60 11.65 1.62
C ILE A 332 1.52 12.86 0.70
N ASP A 333 2.16 12.76 -0.46
CA ASP A 333 2.24 13.86 -1.42
C ASP A 333 1.19 13.81 -2.55
N GLY A 334 0.80 12.60 -2.98
CA GLY A 334 -0.14 12.39 -4.10
C GLY A 334 -1.43 11.68 -3.70
N GLY A 335 -2.57 12.37 -3.74
CA GLY A 335 -3.89 11.77 -3.45
C GLY A 335 -4.06 11.34 -1.99
N VAL A 336 -4.43 10.08 -1.76
CA VAL A 336 -4.59 9.48 -0.41
C VAL A 336 -3.82 8.16 -0.28
N PRO A 337 -3.37 7.79 0.93
CA PRO A 337 -2.74 6.50 1.15
C PRO A 337 -3.79 5.39 1.17
N HIS A 338 -3.57 4.36 0.37
CA HIS A 338 -4.42 3.16 0.31
C HIS A 338 -3.78 2.02 1.10
N GLY A 339 -3.48 0.89 0.43
CA GLY A 339 -2.83 -0.29 0.95
C GLY A 339 -1.43 -0.03 1.47
N LEU A 340 -1.08 -0.74 2.54
CA LEU A 340 0.21 -0.63 3.24
C LEU A 340 0.93 -1.98 3.24
N GLN A 341 2.24 -1.94 3.02
CA GLN A 341 3.16 -3.08 3.17
C GLN A 341 4.46 -2.63 3.84
N LEU A 342 5.17 -3.57 4.46
CA LEU A 342 6.53 -3.35 4.96
C LEU A 342 7.52 -4.27 4.26
N ASP A 343 8.75 -3.79 4.12
CA ASP A 343 9.90 -4.65 3.81
C ASP A 343 10.61 -5.12 5.10
N THR A 344 11.52 -6.06 4.96
CA THR A 344 12.31 -6.65 6.05
C THR A 344 13.25 -5.67 6.73
N ALA A 345 13.53 -4.51 6.12
CA ALA A 345 14.30 -3.42 6.72
C ALA A 345 13.41 -2.43 7.51
N GLY A 346 12.10 -2.63 7.51
CA GLY A 346 11.13 -1.77 8.18
C GLY A 346 10.81 -0.49 7.41
N ASN A 347 11.09 -0.44 6.10
CA ASN A 347 10.54 0.60 5.24
C ASN A 347 9.07 0.29 4.96
N LEU A 348 8.24 1.33 4.95
CA LEU A 348 6.81 1.26 4.71
C LEU A 348 6.51 1.73 3.29
N TYR A 349 5.67 0.97 2.60
CA TYR A 349 5.21 1.21 1.23
C TYR A 349 3.72 1.52 1.30
N ALA A 350 3.26 2.56 0.59
CA ALA A 350 1.84 2.86 0.47
C ALA A 350 1.43 3.13 -0.97
N GLY A 351 0.26 2.61 -1.35
CA GLY A 351 -0.37 2.95 -2.63
C GLY A 351 -0.86 4.40 -2.57
N THR A 352 -0.53 5.19 -3.59
CA THR A 352 -0.83 6.62 -3.67
C THR A 352 -1.41 7.00 -5.03
N GLY A 353 -1.80 8.26 -5.19
CA GLY A 353 -2.36 8.79 -6.43
C GLY A 353 -1.39 8.83 -7.62
N ASP A 354 -0.08 8.66 -7.40
CA ASP A 354 0.96 8.68 -8.43
C ASP A 354 1.78 7.38 -8.55
N GLY A 355 1.47 6.37 -7.73
CA GLY A 355 2.12 5.07 -7.75
C GLY A 355 2.29 4.53 -6.34
N VAL A 356 3.53 4.27 -5.93
CA VAL A 356 3.85 3.80 -4.57
C VAL A 356 4.89 4.71 -3.94
N GLU A 357 4.59 5.26 -2.76
CA GLU A 357 5.53 6.01 -1.93
C GLU A 357 6.20 5.11 -0.89
N VAL A 358 7.47 5.36 -0.58
CA VAL A 358 8.27 4.57 0.37
C VAL A 358 8.88 5.46 1.44
N TRP A 359 8.65 5.11 2.69
CA TRP A 359 9.23 5.78 3.85
C TRP A 359 10.14 4.84 4.63
N ASN A 360 11.25 5.34 5.15
CA ASN A 360 12.04 4.57 6.09
C ASN A 360 11.32 4.43 7.45
N SER A 361 11.88 3.64 8.36
CA SER A 361 11.30 3.38 9.70
C SER A 361 11.10 4.63 10.57
N GLN A 362 11.66 5.77 10.18
CA GLN A 362 11.50 7.06 10.86
C GLN A 362 10.39 7.93 10.24
N GLY A 363 9.68 7.45 9.21
CA GLY A 363 8.66 8.21 8.49
C GLY A 363 9.22 9.22 7.48
N THR A 364 10.49 9.12 7.10
CA THR A 364 11.09 9.97 6.07
C THR A 364 10.84 9.38 4.69
N LEU A 365 10.28 10.16 3.76
CA LEU A 365 10.09 9.74 2.37
C LEU A 365 11.45 9.53 1.72
N ILE A 366 11.76 8.29 1.35
CA ILE A 366 13.04 7.93 0.72
C ILE A 366 12.91 7.79 -0.79
N GLY A 367 11.74 7.40 -1.29
CA GLY A 367 11.53 7.20 -2.72
C GLY A 367 10.10 7.01 -3.18
N LYS A 368 9.90 7.02 -4.50
CA LYS A 368 8.64 6.61 -5.14
C LYS A 368 8.88 5.67 -6.32
N PHE A 369 7.98 4.72 -6.48
CA PHE A 369 7.72 4.03 -7.73
C PHE A 369 6.68 4.84 -8.50
N PHE A 370 7.12 5.84 -9.27
CA PHE A 370 6.22 6.78 -9.92
C PHE A 370 5.64 6.16 -11.19
N LEU A 371 4.32 5.93 -11.20
CA LEU A 371 3.57 5.35 -12.31
C LEU A 371 2.84 6.42 -13.15
N GLY A 372 2.66 7.62 -12.60
CA GLY A 372 1.83 8.67 -13.21
C GLY A 372 0.34 8.35 -13.21
N SER A 373 -0.07 7.33 -12.45
CA SER A 373 -1.43 6.89 -12.21
C SER A 373 -1.53 6.37 -10.79
N SER A 374 -2.74 6.28 -10.25
CA SER A 374 -2.98 5.71 -8.92
C SER A 374 -2.57 4.24 -8.84
N SER A 375 -2.18 3.83 -7.65
CA SER A 375 -2.14 2.44 -7.23
C SER A 375 -2.81 2.32 -5.87
N SER A 376 -3.74 1.37 -5.72
CA SER A 376 -4.42 1.17 -4.45
C SER A 376 -3.69 0.15 -3.58
N GLU A 377 -3.02 -0.84 -4.17
CA GLU A 377 -2.39 -1.92 -3.41
C GLU A 377 -1.11 -2.44 -4.05
N MET A 378 -0.28 -3.05 -3.21
CA MET A 378 0.94 -3.74 -3.61
C MET A 378 1.20 -4.99 -2.76
N LEU A 379 2.00 -5.91 -3.29
CA LEU A 379 2.40 -7.12 -2.59
C LEU A 379 3.80 -7.56 -3.02
N PHE A 380 4.66 -7.84 -2.04
CA PHE A 380 5.95 -8.49 -2.30
C PHE A 380 5.74 -9.97 -2.64
N ILE A 381 6.48 -10.47 -3.65
CA ILE A 381 6.41 -11.88 -4.05
C ILE A 381 7.82 -12.47 -4.23
N GLY A 382 8.09 -13.58 -3.56
CA GLY A 382 9.43 -14.19 -3.50
C GLY A 382 10.53 -13.15 -3.23
N ASN A 383 11.72 -13.40 -3.75
CA ASN A 383 12.87 -12.54 -3.51
C ASN A 383 12.93 -11.40 -4.55
N GLY A 384 12.94 -10.16 -4.07
CA GLY A 384 13.23 -8.98 -4.90
C GLY A 384 12.17 -8.62 -5.93
N ARG A 385 10.90 -8.98 -5.73
CA ARG A 385 9.80 -8.57 -6.62
C ARG A 385 8.65 -7.95 -5.86
N LEU A 386 8.11 -6.87 -6.42
CA LEU A 386 6.92 -6.17 -5.94
C LEU A 386 5.86 -6.12 -7.04
N ILE A 387 4.66 -6.58 -6.73
CA ILE A 387 3.48 -6.44 -7.57
C ILE A 387 2.78 -5.14 -7.18
N ILE A 388 2.43 -4.33 -8.17
CA ILE A 388 1.69 -3.08 -7.98
C ILE A 388 0.42 -3.15 -8.82
N LEU A 389 -0.74 -3.03 -8.16
CA LEU A 389 -2.06 -2.97 -8.79
C LEU A 389 -2.38 -1.52 -9.14
N ALA A 390 -2.53 -1.22 -10.42
CA ALA A 390 -2.66 0.15 -10.94
C ALA A 390 -3.88 0.26 -11.88
N GLU A 391 -5.05 -0.11 -11.36
CA GLU A 391 -6.36 -0.12 -12.01
C GLU A 391 -6.42 -1.02 -13.26
N THR A 392 -5.91 -0.49 -14.37
CA THR A 392 -5.95 -1.11 -15.71
C THR A 392 -4.67 -1.85 -16.06
N LYS A 393 -3.72 -1.94 -15.12
CA LYS A 393 -2.43 -2.62 -15.29
C LYS A 393 -1.98 -3.27 -13.99
N ILE A 394 -1.26 -4.38 -14.13
CA ILE A 394 -0.44 -4.95 -13.06
C ILE A 394 1.02 -4.75 -13.46
N TYR A 395 1.78 -4.05 -12.60
CA TYR A 395 3.22 -3.95 -12.73
C TYR A 395 3.89 -5.00 -11.85
N MET A 396 4.91 -5.66 -12.38
CA MET A 396 5.92 -6.35 -11.59
C MET A 396 7.18 -5.50 -11.60
N VAL A 397 7.66 -5.18 -10.41
CA VAL A 397 8.90 -4.43 -10.20
C VAL A 397 9.96 -5.40 -9.69
N SER A 398 11.13 -5.43 -10.33
CA SER A 398 12.32 -6.10 -9.77
C SER A 398 13.12 -5.09 -8.95
N LEU A 399 13.57 -5.50 -7.76
CA LEU A 399 14.25 -4.65 -6.78
C LEU A 399 15.07 -5.51 -5.80
N ALA A 400 15.79 -4.90 -4.85
CA ALA A 400 16.62 -5.61 -3.86
C ALA A 400 15.90 -5.86 -2.53
N ALA A 401 14.94 -5.01 -2.15
CA ALA A 401 14.19 -5.20 -0.91
C ALA A 401 13.32 -6.49 -0.92
N GLU A 402 13.07 -7.02 0.26
CA GLU A 402 12.25 -8.22 0.47
C GLU A 402 11.08 -7.87 1.38
N GLY A 403 9.89 -8.40 1.08
CA GLY A 403 8.70 -8.17 1.90
C GLY A 403 8.68 -9.01 3.17
N LEU A 404 7.79 -8.64 4.08
CA LEU A 404 7.43 -9.51 5.20
C LEU A 404 6.53 -10.66 4.72
N ASP A 405 6.67 -11.84 5.35
CA ASP A 405 5.75 -12.95 5.12
C ASP A 405 4.37 -12.62 5.71
N VAL A 406 3.36 -12.65 4.85
CA VAL A 406 1.96 -12.40 5.21
C VAL A 406 1.12 -13.68 5.30
N ASP A 407 1.75 -14.84 5.06
CA ASP A 407 1.17 -16.15 5.29
C ASP A 407 0.98 -16.37 6.79
N TYR A 408 -0.07 -17.10 7.17
CA TYR A 408 -0.25 -17.52 8.56
C TYR A 408 -0.61 -19.00 8.66
N PRO A 409 0.11 -19.78 9.49
CA PRO A 409 1.32 -19.38 10.23
C PRO A 409 2.48 -19.05 9.26
N GLN A 410 3.30 -18.07 9.63
CA GLN A 410 4.47 -17.67 8.85
C GLN A 410 5.42 -18.86 8.62
N GLY A 411 6.08 -18.90 7.47
CA GLY A 411 7.00 -19.98 7.09
C GLY A 411 6.34 -21.32 6.76
N SER A 412 5.01 -21.33 6.59
CA SER A 412 4.28 -22.52 6.13
C SER A 412 4.41 -22.77 4.63
N SER A 413 4.78 -21.75 3.85
CA SER A 413 5.17 -21.87 2.44
C SER A 413 6.66 -22.20 2.32
N SER A 414 6.96 -23.29 1.62
CA SER A 414 8.29 -23.93 1.57
C SER A 414 9.34 -23.22 0.71
N ASP A 415 9.32 -21.89 0.61
CA ASP A 415 10.19 -21.14 -0.32
C ASP A 415 11.63 -20.92 0.21
N SER A 416 12.04 -21.64 1.25
CA SER A 416 13.44 -21.70 1.70
C SER A 416 14.32 -22.68 0.90
N GLN A 417 13.79 -23.29 -0.17
CA GLN A 417 14.57 -24.14 -1.08
C GLN A 417 15.15 -23.30 -2.22
N ASP A 418 16.32 -22.73 -1.94
CA ASP A 418 17.28 -22.21 -2.92
C ASP A 418 17.51 -23.21 -4.08
N PRO A 419 17.23 -22.85 -5.35
CA PRO A 419 17.58 -23.69 -6.49
C PRO A 419 19.05 -23.56 -6.91
N SER A 420 19.92 -22.83 -6.19
CA SER A 420 21.35 -22.67 -6.49
C SER A 420 22.28 -23.66 -5.76
N GLY A 421 21.74 -24.80 -5.32
CA GLY A 421 22.54 -25.96 -4.91
C GLY A 421 23.04 -26.80 -6.09
N CYS A 422 23.94 -26.27 -6.92
CA CYS A 422 24.87 -27.00 -7.80
C CYS A 422 25.97 -26.08 -8.34
#